data_AF-A0AA38FUW7-F1
#
_entry.id   AF-A0AA38FUW7-F1
#
_cell.length_a   1.000
_cell.length_b   1.000
_cell.length_c   1.000
_cell.angle_alpha   90.00
_cell.angle_beta   90.00
_cell.angle_gamma   90.00
#
_symmetry.space_group_name_H-M   'P 1'
#
loop_
_entity.id
_entity.type
_entity.pdbx_description
1 polymer ?
#
loop_
_entity_poly.entity_id
_entity_poly.type
_entity_poly.pdbx_seq_one_letter_code
_entity_poly.pdbx_strand_id
1 'polypeptide(L)'
;GKLLGYIISSRGIDVDRAKIWAVLEMIPPSDESGIRSFLGKLGAIRRFIPDLSFVIHPINNLLKKDYSIDWTNDCNDAFEAVK
;
A
#
# COMPACT_ATOMS: atom_id res chain seq x y z
N GLY A 1 -3.17 -15.16 -19.07
CA GLY A 1 -1.71 -14.93 -19.17
C GLY A 1 -1.31 -13.79 -18.24
N LYS A 2 -0.02 -13.69 -17.86
CA LYS A 2 0.50 -12.59 -17.04
C LYS A 2 1.01 -11.45 -17.94
N LEU A 3 0.58 -10.22 -17.68
CA LEU A 3 0.99 -9.01 -18.42
C LEU A 3 1.15 -7.85 -17.44
N LEU A 4 2.31 -7.16 -17.44
CA LEU A 4 2.61 -6.03 -16.54
C LEU A 4 2.37 -6.34 -15.03
N GLY A 5 2.51 -7.60 -14.65
CA GLY A 5 2.23 -8.08 -13.30
C GLY A 5 0.73 -8.09 -12.94
N TYR A 6 -0.14 -8.21 -13.94
CA TYR A 6 -1.56 -8.52 -13.79
C TYR A 6 -1.84 -9.88 -14.44
N ILE A 7 -2.82 -10.60 -13.92
CA ILE A 7 -3.33 -11.84 -14.48
C ILE A 7 -4.53 -11.50 -15.35
N ILE A 8 -4.41 -11.72 -16.66
CA ILE A 8 -5.48 -11.51 -17.64
C ILE A 8 -6.14 -12.86 -17.93
N SER A 9 -7.44 -12.94 -17.73
CA SER A 9 -8.26 -14.12 -18.02
C SER A 9 -9.56 -13.73 -18.73
N SER A 10 -10.32 -14.72 -19.22
CA SER A 10 -11.67 -14.49 -19.76
C SER A 10 -12.65 -13.90 -18.73
N ARG A 11 -12.33 -14.00 -17.42
CA ARG A 11 -13.10 -13.40 -16.33
C ARG A 11 -12.71 -11.95 -16.01
N GLY A 12 -11.67 -11.42 -16.67
CA GLY A 12 -11.19 -10.05 -16.47
C GLY A 12 -9.74 -9.97 -15.99
N ILE A 13 -9.42 -8.84 -15.35
CA ILE A 13 -8.09 -8.49 -14.84
C ILE A 13 -8.03 -8.80 -13.34
N ASP A 14 -7.06 -9.61 -12.96
CA ASP A 14 -6.75 -9.96 -11.58
C ASP A 14 -5.32 -9.51 -11.25
N VAL A 15 -5.00 -9.37 -9.98
CA VAL A 15 -3.67 -8.99 -9.53
C VAL A 15 -2.77 -10.22 -9.41
N ASP A 16 -1.50 -10.04 -9.73
CA ASP A 16 -0.52 -11.08 -9.41
C ASP A 16 -0.42 -11.25 -7.89
N ARG A 17 -0.64 -12.48 -7.40
CA ARG A 17 -0.51 -12.81 -5.97
C ARG A 17 0.82 -12.38 -5.38
N ALA A 18 1.91 -12.38 -6.17
CA ALA A 18 3.21 -11.91 -5.72
C ALA A 18 3.18 -10.43 -5.26
N LYS A 19 2.35 -9.58 -5.88
CA LYS A 19 2.20 -8.17 -5.47
C LYS A 19 1.40 -8.03 -4.18
N ILE A 20 0.41 -8.90 -3.96
CA ILE A 20 -0.33 -8.96 -2.68
C ILE A 20 0.64 -9.39 -1.57
N TRP A 21 1.34 -10.51 -1.76
CA TRP A 21 2.30 -11.03 -0.78
C TRP A 21 3.37 -9.99 -0.38
N ALA A 22 3.88 -9.24 -1.37
CA ALA A 22 4.86 -8.18 -1.11
C ALA A 22 4.36 -7.02 -0.25
N VAL A 23 3.04 -6.85 -0.06
CA VAL A 23 2.44 -5.89 0.88
C VAL A 23 2.19 -6.56 2.24
N LEU A 24 1.65 -7.79 2.24
CA LEU A 24 1.38 -8.57 3.46
C LEU A 24 2.64 -8.81 4.31
N GLU A 25 3.78 -9.04 3.66
CA GLU A 25 5.07 -9.32 4.31
C GLU A 25 5.80 -8.06 4.79
N MET A 26 5.33 -6.85 4.47
CA MET A 26 6.00 -5.64 4.93
C MET A 26 5.91 -5.49 6.43
N ILE A 27 6.94 -4.94 7.05
CA ILE A 27 6.86 -4.44 8.43
C ILE A 27 6.47 -2.95 8.39
N PRO A 28 5.93 -2.39 9.49
CA PRO A 28 5.69 -0.96 9.59
C PRO A 28 6.96 -0.18 9.23
N PRO A 29 6.92 0.74 8.26
CA PRO A 29 8.09 1.48 7.85
C PRO A 29 8.53 2.46 8.94
N SER A 30 9.84 2.56 9.15
CA SER A 30 10.44 3.42 10.17
C SER A 30 11.00 4.74 9.61
N ASP A 31 10.98 4.93 8.29
CA ASP A 31 11.56 6.09 7.62
C ASP A 31 10.76 6.50 6.37
N GLU A 32 11.10 7.68 5.83
CA GLU A 32 10.44 8.25 4.66
C GLU A 32 10.54 7.36 3.41
N SER A 33 11.69 6.68 3.27
CA SER A 33 11.97 5.76 2.17
C SER A 33 11.04 4.55 2.22
N GLY A 34 10.89 3.96 3.40
CA GLY A 34 9.99 2.85 3.68
C GLY A 34 8.52 3.24 3.47
N ILE A 35 8.12 4.44 3.90
CA ILE A 35 6.77 4.95 3.66
C ILE A 35 6.49 5.09 2.16
N ARG A 36 7.41 5.71 1.40
CA ARG A 36 7.26 5.82 -0.06
C ARG A 36 7.26 4.46 -0.76
N SER A 37 8.08 3.52 -0.30
CA SER A 37 8.11 2.15 -0.81
C SER A 37 6.78 1.42 -0.59
N PHE A 38 6.22 1.53 0.62
CA PHE A 38 4.91 0.98 0.97
C PHE A 38 3.82 1.56 0.05
N LEU A 39 3.73 2.90 -0.03
CA LEU A 39 2.75 3.58 -0.88
C LEU A 39 2.90 3.22 -2.36
N GLY A 40 4.13 3.07 -2.85
CA GLY A 40 4.42 2.64 -4.22
C GLY A 40 3.92 1.23 -4.51
N LYS A 41 4.13 0.28 -3.59
CA LYS A 41 3.61 -1.10 -3.71
C LYS A 41 2.09 -1.12 -3.70
N LEU A 42 1.45 -0.34 -2.82
CA LEU A 42 0.00 -0.18 -2.80
C LEU A 42 -0.55 0.37 -4.11
N GLY A 43 0.17 1.29 -4.76
CA GLY A 43 -0.18 1.80 -6.08
C GLY A 43 -0.40 0.70 -7.12
N ALA A 44 0.33 -0.42 -7.03
CA ALA A 44 0.21 -1.55 -7.94
C ALA A 44 -1.07 -2.39 -7.73
N ILE A 45 -1.67 -2.33 -6.52
CA ILE A 45 -2.86 -3.10 -6.14
C ILE A 45 -4.07 -2.21 -5.79
N ARG A 46 -3.91 -0.88 -5.84
CA ARG A 46 -4.90 0.12 -5.44
C ARG A 46 -6.31 -0.11 -6.01
N ARG A 47 -6.41 -0.58 -7.26
CA ARG A 47 -7.70 -0.81 -7.93
C ARG A 47 -8.54 -1.91 -7.27
N PHE A 48 -7.94 -2.72 -6.39
CA PHE A 48 -8.57 -3.86 -5.72
C PHE A 48 -8.87 -3.58 -4.24
N ILE A 49 -8.45 -2.41 -3.71
CA ILE A 49 -8.69 -2.02 -2.31
C ILE A 49 -9.67 -0.85 -2.31
N PRO A 50 -10.94 -1.07 -1.91
CA PRO A 50 -11.92 0.00 -1.74
C PRO A 50 -11.41 1.04 -0.75
N ASP A 51 -11.72 2.31 -1.02
CA ASP A 51 -11.43 3.44 -0.13
C ASP A 51 -9.97 3.56 0.34
N LEU A 52 -9.02 2.97 -0.40
CA LEU A 52 -7.60 2.95 0.00
C LEU A 52 -7.10 4.34 0.39
N SER A 53 -7.39 5.36 -0.40
CA SER A 53 -6.96 6.74 -0.15
C SER A 53 -7.44 7.30 1.20
N PHE A 54 -8.61 6.87 1.68
CA PHE A 54 -9.12 7.21 3.01
C PHE A 54 -8.37 6.42 4.08
N VAL A 55 -8.20 5.10 3.90
CA VAL A 55 -7.51 4.22 4.85
C VAL A 55 -6.07 4.67 5.10
N ILE A 56 -5.29 4.95 4.04
CA ILE A 56 -3.89 5.35 4.16
C ILE A 56 -3.69 6.86 4.38
N HIS A 57 -4.75 7.61 4.69
CA HIS A 57 -4.65 9.05 4.94
C HIS A 57 -3.66 9.40 6.06
N PRO A 58 -3.64 8.71 7.23
CA PRO A 58 -2.65 8.97 8.28
C PRO A 58 -1.21 8.80 7.77
N ILE A 59 -0.95 7.75 7.00
CA ILE A 59 0.38 7.43 6.45
C ILE A 59 0.81 8.47 5.41
N ASN A 60 -0.11 8.94 4.55
CA ASN A 60 0.19 10.00 3.57
C ASN A 60 0.55 11.33 4.23
N ASN A 61 0.00 11.63 5.42
CA ASN A 61 0.34 12.86 6.14
C ASN A 61 1.80 12.91 6.59
N LEU A 62 2.43 11.76 6.82
CA LEU A 62 3.84 11.66 7.20
C LEU A 62 4.81 12.18 6.12
N LEU A 63 4.35 12.31 4.86
CA LEU A 63 5.14 12.83 3.75
C LEU A 63 4.91 14.32 3.46
N LYS A 64 4.10 15.02 4.26
CA LYS A 64 3.86 16.46 4.08
C LYS A 64 5.07 17.26 4.56
N LYS A 65 5.34 18.38 3.87
CA LYS A 65 6.59 19.17 3.98
C LYS A 65 6.90 19.73 5.38
N ASP A 66 5.94 19.69 6.31
CA ASP A 66 6.04 20.24 7.65
C ASP A 66 5.74 19.21 8.77
N TYR A 67 5.62 17.92 8.42
CA TYR A 67 5.36 16.87 9.40
C TYR A 67 6.65 16.16 9.81
N SER A 68 6.86 15.98 11.11
CA SER A 68 7.79 14.97 11.61
C SER A 68 7.26 13.59 11.26
N ILE A 69 8.14 12.69 10.81
CA ILE A 69 7.81 11.28 10.62
C ILE A 69 7.68 10.64 12.00
N ASP A 70 6.50 10.80 12.59
CA ASP A 70 6.13 10.15 13.85
C ASP A 70 5.08 9.07 13.53
N TRP A 71 5.46 7.81 13.73
CA TRP A 71 4.59 6.68 13.43
C TRP A 71 3.57 6.49 14.55
N THR A 72 2.39 7.10 14.37
CA THR A 72 1.32 7.08 15.39
C THR A 72 0.51 5.78 15.36
N ASN A 73 -0.34 5.59 16.38
CA ASN A 73 -1.31 4.48 16.40
C ASN A 73 -2.23 4.52 15.17
N ASP A 74 -2.69 5.71 14.74
CA ASP A 74 -3.50 5.86 13.52
C ASP A 74 -2.75 5.37 12.27
N CYS A 75 -1.42 5.56 12.22
CA CYS A 75 -0.59 5.03 11.12
C CYS A 75 -0.49 3.50 11.20
N ASN A 76 -0.37 2.94 12.41
CA ASN A 76 -0.36 1.50 12.61
C ASN A 76 -1.71 0.86 12.23
N ASP A 77 -2.82 1.44 12.67
CA ASP A 77 -4.17 0.96 12.36
C ASP A 77 -4.44 1.03 10.85
N ALA A 78 -4.02 2.13 10.19
CA ALA A 78 -4.09 2.25 8.75
C ALA A 78 -3.22 1.22 8.01
N PHE A 79 -2.04 0.90 8.54
CA PHE A 79 -1.13 -0.09 7.96
C PHE A 79 -1.70 -1.51 8.06
N GLU A 80 -2.20 -1.88 9.23
CA GLU A 80 -2.82 -3.19 9.47
C GLU A 80 -4.16 -3.35 8.74
N ALA A 81 -4.94 -2.27 8.55
CA ALA A 81 -6.19 -2.32 7.77
C ALA A 81 -5.98 -2.58 6.27
N VAL A 82 -4.78 -2.30 5.75
CA VAL A 82 -4.43 -2.51 4.33
C VAL A 82 -3.83 -3.89 4.09
N LYS A 83 -3.25 -4.51 5.12
CA LYS A 83 -2.83 -5.91 5.08
C LYS A 83 -4.04 -6.83 5.15
#